data_AF-Q318R8-F1
#
_entry.id   AF-Q318R8-F1
#
_cell.length_a   1.000
_cell.length_b   1.000
_cell.length_c   1.000
_cell.angle_alpha   90.00
_cell.angle_beta   90.00
_cell.angle_gamma   90.00
#
_symmetry.space_group_name_H-M   'P 1'
#
loop_
_entity.id
_entity.type
_entity.pdbx_description
1 polymer ?
#
loop_
_entity_poly.entity_id
_entity_poly.type
_entity_poly.pdbx_seq_one_letter_code
_entity_poly.pdbx_strand_id
1 'polypeptide(L)'
;MKSETSYYKILGVNENASNHELRKAFCKLSIELHPDTTSLEIDVAKSKFQEVLEAYENLNNFNLRKIYDEKIKEKSRSKNSTNVLNNLVMDSNNQNLIGNRRPFSNGELFSLFLLIIIISISLICSIFIASFTGKELDTIPIWLIK
;
A
#
# COMPACT_ATOMS: atom_id res chain seq x y z
N MET A 1 -14.30 -18.22 -3.38
CA MET A 1 -13.82 -17.90 -4.75
C MET A 1 -13.92 -16.39 -4.96
N LYS A 2 -12.83 -15.64 -4.81
CA LYS A 2 -12.80 -14.20 -5.14
C LYS A 2 -12.75 -14.14 -6.66
N SER A 3 -13.91 -13.96 -7.31
CA SER A 3 -13.97 -13.74 -8.76
C SER A 3 -13.01 -12.60 -9.07
N GLU A 4 -12.14 -12.75 -10.06
CA GLU A 4 -11.30 -11.65 -10.55
C GLU A 4 -12.20 -10.54 -11.09
N THR A 5 -12.66 -9.68 -10.19
CA THR A 5 -13.41 -8.50 -10.53
C THR A 5 -12.41 -7.55 -11.16
N SER A 6 -12.53 -7.40 -12.48
CA SER A 6 -11.74 -6.44 -13.24
C SER A 6 -11.79 -5.06 -12.56
N TYR A 7 -10.70 -4.30 -12.57
CA TYR A 7 -10.63 -2.97 -11.95
C TYR A 7 -11.72 -2.03 -12.48
N TYR A 8 -12.08 -2.19 -13.75
CA TYR A 8 -13.21 -1.50 -14.36
C TYR A 8 -14.55 -1.82 -13.67
N LYS A 9 -14.75 -3.07 -13.24
CA LYS A 9 -15.96 -3.52 -12.53
C LYS A 9 -16.01 -3.01 -11.08
N ILE A 10 -14.86 -2.88 -10.42
CA ILE A 10 -14.76 -2.32 -9.06
C ILE A 10 -15.16 -0.84 -9.08
N LEU A 11 -14.70 -0.08 -10.08
CA LEU A 11 -15.09 1.32 -10.26
C LEU A 11 -16.49 1.49 -10.88
N GLY A 12 -17.09 0.43 -11.42
CA GLY A 12 -18.38 0.49 -12.10
C GLY A 12 -18.33 1.25 -13.44
N VAL A 13 -17.18 1.23 -14.11
CA VAL A 13 -16.95 1.93 -15.39
C VAL A 13 -16.71 0.94 -16.53
N ASN A 14 -16.82 1.44 -17.77
CA ASN A 14 -16.49 0.66 -18.97
C ASN A 14 -14.97 0.52 -19.14
N GLU A 15 -14.51 -0.54 -19.80
CA GLU A 15 -13.12 -0.75 -20.21
C GLU A 15 -12.59 0.39 -21.10
N ASN A 16 -13.48 1.05 -21.85
CA ASN A 16 -13.18 2.22 -22.67
C ASN A 16 -13.32 3.56 -21.94
N ALA A 17 -13.47 3.56 -20.61
CA ALA A 17 -13.70 4.78 -19.86
C ALA A 17 -12.54 5.79 -19.96
N SER A 18 -12.91 7.07 -20.02
CA SER A 18 -11.96 8.18 -19.99
C SER A 18 -11.43 8.42 -18.57
N ASN A 19 -10.25 9.03 -18.45
CA ASN A 19 -9.69 9.44 -17.16
C ASN A 19 -10.64 10.33 -16.35
N HIS A 20 -11.44 11.16 -17.04
CA HIS A 20 -12.46 11.98 -16.40
C HIS A 20 -13.57 11.12 -15.75
N GLU A 21 -14.00 10.05 -16.41
CA GLU A 21 -15.01 9.13 -15.88
C GLU A 21 -14.47 8.30 -14.73
N LEU A 22 -13.22 7.84 -14.82
CA LEU A 22 -12.51 7.16 -13.74
C LEU A 22 -12.46 8.02 -12.48
N ARG A 23 -12.07 9.29 -12.62
CA ARG A 23 -12.05 10.24 -11.50
C ARG A 23 -13.43 10.48 -10.91
N LYS A 24 -14.45 10.63 -11.76
CA LYS A 24 -15.84 10.82 -11.31
C LYS A 24 -16.37 9.62 -10.53
N ALA A 25 -16.12 8.41 -11.02
CA ALA A 25 -16.50 7.17 -10.36
C ALA A 25 -15.80 7.01 -9.01
N PHE A 26 -14.48 7.27 -8.97
CA PHE A 26 -13.69 7.24 -7.75
C PHE A 26 -14.20 8.23 -6.69
N CYS A 27 -14.49 9.47 -7.08
CA CYS A 27 -15.05 10.46 -6.15
C CYS A 27 -16.40 10.02 -5.58
N LYS A 28 -17.28 9.45 -6.41
CA LYS A 28 -18.59 8.96 -5.97
C LYS A 28 -18.45 7.82 -4.95
N LEU A 29 -17.63 6.81 -5.26
CA LEU A 29 -17.38 5.68 -4.37
C LEU A 29 -16.67 6.09 -3.07
N SER A 30 -15.76 7.07 -3.14
CA SER A 30 -15.10 7.61 -1.95
C SER A 30 -16.09 8.27 -0.99
N ILE A 31 -17.07 9.00 -1.51
CA ILE A 31 -18.14 9.61 -0.70
C ILE A 31 -19.06 8.52 -0.13
N GLU A 32 -19.36 7.47 -0.88
CA GLU A 32 -20.22 6.37 -0.41
C GLU A 32 -19.57 5.50 0.65
N LEU A 33 -18.24 5.38 0.65
CA LEU A 33 -17.45 4.55 1.57
C LEU A 33 -16.80 5.35 2.71
N HIS A 34 -17.13 6.63 2.86
CA HIS A 34 -16.61 7.46 3.94
C HIS A 34 -17.25 7.06 5.29
N PRO A 35 -16.48 6.97 6.39
CA PRO A 35 -17.01 6.54 7.68
C PRO A 35 -18.17 7.39 8.21
N ASP A 36 -18.27 8.67 7.79
CA ASP A 36 -19.38 9.55 8.17
C ASP A 36 -20.67 9.33 7.36
N THR A 37 -20.59 8.78 6.15
CA THR A 37 -21.74 8.65 5.24
C THR A 37 -22.25 7.21 5.12
N THR A 38 -21.41 6.23 5.42
CA THR A 38 -21.76 4.81 5.27
C THR A 38 -22.33 4.23 6.56
N SER A 39 -23.40 3.43 6.45
CA SER A 39 -23.90 2.59 7.56
C SER A 39 -23.20 1.22 7.67
N LEU A 40 -22.12 1.01 6.90
CA LEU A 40 -21.34 -0.23 6.91
C LEU A 40 -20.34 -0.20 8.05
N GLU A 41 -19.94 -1.39 8.49
CA GLU A 41 -18.86 -1.54 9.45
C GLU A 41 -17.56 -0.91 8.91
N ILE A 42 -16.84 -0.20 9.79
CA ILE A 42 -15.67 0.63 9.45
C ILE A 42 -14.61 -0.21 8.71
N ASP A 43 -14.40 -1.45 9.14
CA ASP A 43 -13.42 -2.35 8.53
C ASP A 43 -13.83 -2.79 7.11
N VAL A 44 -15.12 -3.02 6.88
CA VAL A 44 -15.65 -3.39 5.56
C VAL A 44 -15.59 -2.19 4.62
N ALA A 45 -15.97 -1.00 5.09
CA ALA A 45 -15.88 0.24 4.32
C ALA A 45 -14.41 0.53 3.92
N LYS A 46 -13.47 0.38 4.86
CA LYS A 46 -12.04 0.53 4.63
C LYS A 46 -11.50 -0.47 3.60
N SER A 47 -11.87 -1.75 3.72
CA SER A 47 -11.43 -2.77 2.77
C SER A 47 -11.95 -2.50 1.36
N LYS A 48 -13.22 -2.11 1.21
CA LYS A 48 -13.79 -1.74 -0.09
C LYS A 48 -13.15 -0.47 -0.67
N PHE A 49 -12.91 0.53 0.18
CA PHE A 49 -12.25 1.76 -0.22
C PHE A 49 -10.85 1.48 -0.74
N GLN A 50 -10.13 0.57 -0.09
CA GLN A 50 -8.80 0.16 -0.53
C GLN A 50 -8.82 -0.54 -1.90
N GLU A 51 -9.81 -1.41 -2.17
CA GLU A 51 -9.99 -2.02 -3.49
C GLU A 51 -10.31 -0.98 -4.57
N VAL A 52 -11.15 0.02 -4.25
CA VAL A 52 -11.48 1.14 -5.15
C VAL A 52 -10.27 2.01 -5.44
N LEU A 53 -9.45 2.31 -4.42
CA LEU A 53 -8.23 3.08 -4.56
C LEU A 53 -7.21 2.38 -5.45
N GLU A 54 -6.96 1.08 -5.22
CA GLU A 54 -6.04 0.28 -6.02
C GLU A 54 -6.51 0.19 -7.48
N ALA A 55 -7.82 0.04 -7.73
CA ALA A 55 -8.37 0.05 -9.07
C ALA A 55 -8.14 1.40 -9.77
N TYR A 56 -8.37 2.52 -9.08
CA TYR A 56 -8.17 3.85 -9.62
C TYR A 56 -6.69 4.13 -9.93
N GLU A 57 -5.76 3.78 -9.03
CA GLU A 57 -4.32 4.02 -9.24
C GLU A 57 -3.78 3.27 -10.47
N ASN A 58 -4.19 2.01 -10.64
CA ASN A 58 -3.80 1.19 -11.78
C ASN A 58 -4.41 1.69 -13.10
N LEU A 59 -5.65 2.19 -13.10
CA LEU A 59 -6.33 2.63 -14.32
C LEU A 59 -6.06 4.09 -14.70
N ASN A 60 -5.75 4.96 -13.72
CA ASN A 60 -5.50 6.38 -13.95
C ASN A 60 -4.14 6.64 -14.63
N ASN A 61 -3.14 5.80 -14.38
CA ASN A 61 -1.84 5.91 -15.05
C ASN A 61 -1.84 5.10 -16.36
N PHE A 62 -1.56 5.77 -17.47
CA PHE A 62 -1.52 5.16 -18.81
C PHE A 62 -0.60 3.93 -18.88
N ASN A 63 0.57 3.96 -18.25
CA ASN A 63 1.51 2.85 -18.26
C ASN A 63 0.97 1.64 -17.47
N LEU A 64 0.40 1.88 -16.29
CA LEU A 64 -0.16 0.82 -15.44
C LEU A 64 -1.40 0.20 -16.09
N ARG A 65 -2.26 1.03 -16.70
CA ARG A 65 -3.44 0.58 -17.43
C ARG A 65 -3.06 -0.33 -18.59
N LYS A 66 -2.04 0.05 -19.37
CA LYS A 66 -1.54 -0.77 -20.48
C LYS A 66 -1.05 -2.13 -20.00
N ILE A 67 -0.23 -2.17 -18.95
CA ILE A 67 0.27 -3.43 -18.37
C ILE A 67 -0.89 -4.30 -17.86
N TYR A 68 -1.88 -3.69 -17.23
CA TYR A 68 -3.08 -4.37 -16.75
C TYR A 68 -3.89 -4.99 -17.90
N ASP A 69 -4.16 -4.22 -18.95
CA ASP A 69 -4.93 -4.66 -20.11
C ASP A 69 -4.17 -5.77 -20.89
N GLU A 70 -2.84 -5.67 -21.01
CA GLU A 70 -1.99 -6.71 -21.60
C GLU A 70 -2.08 -8.03 -20.79
N LYS A 71 -2.00 -7.95 -19.46
CA LYS A 71 -2.12 -9.11 -18.57
C LYS A 71 -3.49 -9.80 -18.68
N ILE A 72 -4.57 -9.03 -18.83
CA ILE A 72 -5.92 -9.58 -19.06
C ILE A 72 -5.97 -10.34 -20.39
N LYS A 73 -5.36 -9.77 -21.44
CA LYS A 73 -5.32 -10.38 -22.78
C LYS A 73 -4.48 -11.66 -22.82
N GLU A 74 -3.37 -11.69 -22.11
CA GLU A 74 -2.56 -12.91 -21.96
C GLU A 74 -3.33 -14.00 -21.22
N LYS A 75 -4.04 -13.63 -20.16
CA LYS A 75 -4.85 -14.57 -19.38
C LYS A 75 -5.97 -15.18 -20.20
N SER A 76 -6.64 -14.40 -21.05
CA SER A 76 -7.67 -14.92 -21.96
C SER A 76 -7.09 -15.79 -23.08
N ARG A 77 -5.88 -15.49 -23.56
CA ARG A 77 -5.19 -16.30 -24.58
C ARG A 77 -4.64 -17.62 -24.06
N SER A 78 -4.13 -17.65 -22.83
CA SER A 78 -3.58 -18.86 -22.19
C SER A 78 -4.66 -19.89 -21.84
N LYS A 79 -5.86 -19.43 -21.48
CA LYS A 79 -7.01 -20.24 -21.05
C LYS A 79 -7.47 -21.32 -22.04
N ASN A 80 -7.10 -21.23 -23.33
CA ASN A 80 -7.51 -22.21 -24.34
C ASN A 80 -6.55 -23.41 -24.48
N SER A 81 -5.31 -23.33 -23.97
CA SER A 81 -4.31 -24.42 -24.06
C SER A 81 -3.99 -25.05 -22.69
N THR A 82 -4.14 -24.30 -21.60
CA THR A 82 -3.70 -24.72 -20.26
C THR A 82 -4.72 -25.51 -19.44
N ASN A 83 -5.98 -25.66 -19.89
CA ASN A 83 -7.01 -26.40 -19.12
C ASN A 83 -6.70 -27.90 -18.95
N VAL A 84 -5.89 -28.49 -19.84
CA VAL A 84 -5.50 -29.91 -19.74
C VAL A 84 -4.25 -30.09 -18.87
N LEU A 85 -3.26 -29.21 -18.99
CA LEU A 85 -1.99 -29.32 -18.26
C LEU A 85 -2.12 -28.88 -16.78
N ASN A 86 -2.97 -27.89 -16.48
CA ASN A 86 -3.09 -27.33 -15.13
C ASN A 86 -3.81 -28.26 -14.14
N ASN A 87 -4.72 -29.12 -14.60
CA ASN A 87 -5.38 -30.09 -13.72
C ASN A 87 -4.44 -31.21 -13.23
N LEU A 88 -3.31 -31.45 -13.91
CA LEU A 88 -2.32 -32.45 -13.52
C LEU A 88 -1.21 -31.89 -12.63
N VAL A 89 -1.05 -30.57 -12.56
CA VAL A 89 0.06 -29.90 -11.86
C VAL A 89 -0.40 -29.18 -10.57
N MET A 90 -1.72 -29.04 -10.34
CA MET A 90 -2.27 -28.32 -9.19
C MET A 90 -2.16 -29.01 -7.83
N ASP A 91 -1.63 -30.24 -7.74
CA ASP A 91 -1.34 -30.88 -6.45
C ASP A 91 0.04 -30.54 -5.87
N SER A 92 0.94 -29.91 -6.63
CA SER A 92 2.37 -29.82 -6.21
C SER A 92 2.88 -28.45 -5.76
N ASN A 93 2.19 -27.33 -6.01
CA ASN A 93 2.79 -25.99 -5.89
C ASN A 93 2.06 -25.03 -4.93
N ASN A 94 1.65 -25.52 -3.76
CA ASN A 94 1.16 -24.65 -2.68
C ASN A 94 2.34 -24.01 -1.91
N GLN A 95 3.14 -23.18 -2.60
CA GLN A 95 4.26 -22.43 -2.00
C GLN A 95 4.06 -20.90 -2.01
N ASN A 96 2.88 -20.39 -2.38
CA ASN A 96 2.62 -18.94 -2.44
C ASN A 96 1.74 -18.46 -1.27
N LEU A 97 2.20 -18.69 -0.04
CA LEU A 97 1.59 -18.17 1.19
C LEU A 97 2.24 -16.87 1.70
N ILE A 98 3.04 -16.18 0.88
CA ILE A 98 3.44 -14.81 1.16
C ILE A 98 2.42 -13.90 0.49
N GLY A 99 1.45 -13.44 1.27
CA GLY A 99 0.49 -12.44 0.81
C GLY A 99 1.24 -11.23 0.24
N ASN A 100 0.88 -10.83 -0.99
CA ASN A 100 1.38 -9.62 -1.63
C ASN A 100 1.27 -8.46 -0.64
N ARG A 101 2.39 -8.07 -0.03
CA ARG A 101 2.45 -6.90 0.85
C ARG A 101 2.16 -5.71 -0.04
N ARG A 102 1.02 -5.04 0.20
CA ARG A 102 0.71 -3.76 -0.42
C ARG A 102 1.94 -2.84 -0.33
N PRO A 103 2.30 -2.11 -1.41
CA PRO A 103 3.38 -1.14 -1.31
C PRO A 103 3.10 -0.17 -0.16
N PHE A 104 4.17 0.28 0.51
CA PHE A 104 4.05 1.19 1.64
C PHE A 104 3.27 2.44 1.22
N SER A 105 2.27 2.78 2.03
CA SER A 105 1.46 3.97 1.77
C SER A 105 2.31 5.23 1.98
N ASN A 106 2.07 6.28 1.20
CA ASN A 106 2.76 7.56 1.32
C ASN A 106 2.72 8.11 2.77
N GLY A 107 1.66 7.83 3.53
CA GLY A 107 1.55 8.20 4.94
C GLY A 107 2.46 7.41 5.90
N GLU A 108 2.70 6.12 5.61
CA GLU A 108 3.62 5.27 6.39
C GLU A 108 5.07 5.75 6.18
N LEU A 109 5.42 6.12 4.94
CA LEU A 109 6.72 6.72 4.62
C LEU A 109 6.92 8.09 5.29
N PHE A 110 5.89 8.94 5.28
CA PHE A 110 5.93 10.23 5.97
C PHE A 110 6.13 10.06 7.49
N SER A 111 5.48 9.07 8.09
CA SER A 111 5.62 8.76 9.51
C SER A 111 7.04 8.31 9.86
N LEU A 112 7.66 7.48 9.02
CA LEU A 112 9.06 7.05 9.20
C LEU A 112 10.04 8.23 9.07
N PHE A 113 9.79 9.13 8.13
CA PHE A 113 10.58 10.34 7.96
C PHE A 113 10.50 11.25 9.20
N LEU A 114 9.28 11.45 9.74
CA LEU A 114 9.05 12.25 10.94
C LEU A 114 9.76 11.62 12.16
N LEU A 115 9.73 10.30 12.29
CA LEU A 115 10.45 9.58 13.34
C LEU A 115 11.97 9.81 13.27
N ILE A 116 12.55 9.74 12.07
CA ILE A 116 13.99 9.99 11.86
C ILE A 116 14.35 11.44 12.22
N ILE A 117 13.48 12.41 11.86
CA ILE A 117 13.66 13.82 12.22
C ILE A 117 13.61 14.02 13.74
N ILE A 118 12.67 13.37 14.44
CA ILE A 118 12.59 13.49 15.90
C ILE A 118 13.85 12.96 16.57
N ILE A 119 14.34 11.79 16.11
CA ILE A 119 15.56 11.18 16.65
C ILE A 119 16.78 12.09 16.39
N SER A 120 16.89 12.68 15.19
CA SER A 120 18.00 13.56 14.86
C SER A 120 17.96 14.85 15.68
N ILE A 121 16.79 15.47 15.85
CA ILE A 121 16.61 16.65 16.71
C ILE A 121 16.96 16.32 18.16
N SER A 122 16.53 15.17 18.68
CA SER A 122 16.87 14.75 20.04
C SER A 122 18.38 14.58 20.23
N LEU A 123 19.07 14.01 19.24
CA LEU A 123 20.52 13.80 19.29
C LEU A 123 21.29 15.13 19.21
N ILE A 124 20.87 16.03 18.34
CA ILE A 124 21.43 17.38 18.21
C ILE A 124 21.18 18.21 19.46
N CYS A 125 19.98 18.15 20.04
CA CYS A 125 19.68 18.83 21.29
C CYS A 125 20.58 18.29 22.41
N SER A 126 20.72 16.97 22.53
CA SER A 126 21.62 16.37 23.53
C SER A 126 23.08 16.83 23.38
N ILE A 127 23.61 16.89 22.15
CA ILE A 127 24.99 17.35 21.91
C ILE A 127 25.14 18.83 22.27
N PHE A 128 24.13 19.64 21.93
CA PHE A 128 24.12 21.07 22.18
C PHE A 128 24.03 21.40 23.68
N ILE A 129 23.16 20.70 24.43
CA ILE A 129 23.10 20.81 25.89
C ILE A 129 24.44 20.37 26.52
N ALA A 130 25.06 19.30 26.03
CA ALA A 130 26.36 18.85 26.54
C ALA A 130 27.46 19.90 26.31
N SER A 131 27.51 20.51 25.13
CA SER A 131 28.45 21.59 24.81
C SER A 131 28.19 22.86 25.63
N PHE A 132 26.94 23.18 25.95
CA PHE A 132 26.59 24.39 26.71
C PHE A 132 26.78 24.22 28.23
N THR A 133 26.62 23.00 28.75
CA THR A 133 26.67 22.76 30.21
C THR A 133 28.10 22.72 30.76
N GLY A 134 29.14 22.78 29.90
CA GLY A 134 30.52 23.00 30.32
C GLY A 134 30.99 22.07 31.45
N LYS A 135 30.52 20.82 31.48
CA LYS A 135 30.95 19.85 32.50
C LYS A 135 32.37 19.41 32.16
N GLU A 136 33.35 19.93 32.90
CA GLU A 136 34.64 19.26 33.07
C GLU A 136 34.35 17.83 33.55
N LEU A 137 34.59 16.86 32.67
CA LEU A 137 34.38 15.43 32.91
C LEU A 137 35.50 14.84 33.79
N ASP A 138 35.87 15.54 34.85
CA ASP A 138 36.83 15.06 35.86
C ASP A 138 36.08 14.53 37.08
N THR A 139 35.10 13.65 36.86
CA THR A 139 34.63 12.78 37.94
C THR A 139 35.50 11.53 37.94
N ILE A 140 36.62 11.60 38.67
CA ILE A 140 37.41 10.42 39.03
C ILE A 140 36.46 9.44 39.73
N PRO A 141 36.27 8.23 39.21
CA PRO A 141 35.34 7.30 39.82
C PRO A 141 35.90 6.83 41.17
N ILE A 142 35.04 6.84 42.20
CA ILE A 142 35.36 6.53 43.60
C ILE A 142 35.99 5.13 43.78
N TRP A 143 35.83 4.21 42.81
CA TRP A 143 36.48 2.90 42.85
C TRP A 143 38.01 2.94 42.63
N LEU A 144 38.57 4.05 42.14
CA LEU A 144 40.01 4.20 41.87
C LEU A 144 40.80 4.67 43.11
N ILE A 145 40.11 4.99 44.20
CA ILE A 145 40.70 5.40 45.48
C ILE A 145 40.53 4.23 46.45
N LYS A 146 41.33 3.17 46.29
CA LYS A 146 41.65 2.24 47.37
C LYS A 146 42.93 1.46 47.11
#